data_AF-A0A973QTM5-F1
#
_entry.id   AF-A0A973QTM5-F1
#
_cell.length_a   1.000
_cell.length_b   1.000
_cell.length_c   1.000
_cell.angle_alpha   90.00
_cell.angle_beta   90.00
_cell.angle_gamma   90.00
#
_symmetry.space_group_name_H-M   'P 1'
#
loop_
_entity.id
_entity.type
_entity.pdbx_description
1 polymer ?
#
loop_
_entity_poly.entity_id
_entity_poly.type
_entity_poly.pdbx_seq_one_letter_code
_entity_poly.pdbx_strand_id
1 'polypeptide(L)'
;MTDPHSLPPGTPPARATRGSAMPVLAALLDRSVEQIAEAAADVRRYDREAIRAASDVWDNNLFPLFWAASAAGADKRERRALTALEWMAGFSERRRRWMAEQAAVAGYELEPLLPPAKPDTPGRDYRGHVMTPACRLTQPTVDDLVPDYDLATAAVRHLRVERAGSRLTAFLQLVAPRRYAVDESTPAQPALLNVALEDVTDAAFDLPANRGAALDPGAGRIEISLGTGGRLRAASGEYRLDDRSWHLSAAGRRADAVTPPRTGQSDRLPPPPAGDLGADARAAAVLLLHAMWELRSVRYAARADRVPVLDLCQAFAGAGEAILAAGSRRGATRREAAFRDVIRAWADRSGPALTRWIAVILKERAGRPDIIEMPPSPERTPPSLTDGSPVFGTPAQATLVMAAWTAAHTNYRTERPATAELQLALPPRPDEPPSSPWRLRTVSCTDPDTFRLHTDAFHGPGQLTQTGKPTAACSLDLHHGAMRVAAPDGWSASVS
;
A
#
# COMPACT_ATOMS: atom_id res chain seq x y z
N MET A 1 38.50 -41.94 5.55
CA MET A 1 38.76 -40.90 6.56
C MET A 1 39.49 -39.79 5.83
N THR A 2 38.71 -38.96 5.14
CA THR A 2 39.14 -37.84 4.30
C THR A 2 37.89 -37.01 4.03
N ASP A 3 37.94 -35.76 4.44
CA ASP A 3 36.84 -34.81 4.54
C ASP A 3 36.76 -33.99 3.24
N PRO A 4 35.62 -33.90 2.52
CA PRO A 4 35.50 -33.05 1.35
C PRO A 4 34.38 -32.04 1.52
N HIS A 5 34.67 -30.80 1.92
CA HIS A 5 33.92 -29.59 1.51
C HIS A 5 34.62 -28.33 2.04
N SER A 6 35.56 -27.78 1.27
CA SER A 6 35.97 -26.38 1.41
C SER A 6 35.45 -25.61 0.20
N LEU A 7 34.35 -24.89 0.39
CA LEU A 7 33.89 -23.86 -0.54
C LEU A 7 34.88 -22.69 -0.50
N PRO A 8 35.11 -21.99 -1.63
CA PRO A 8 35.96 -20.82 -1.64
C PRO A 8 35.34 -19.70 -0.80
N PRO A 9 36.15 -18.88 -0.11
CA PRO A 9 35.65 -17.77 0.70
C PRO A 9 34.91 -16.79 -0.21
N GLY A 10 33.62 -16.57 0.11
CA GLY A 10 32.79 -15.58 -0.56
C GLY A 10 33.45 -14.20 -0.47
N THR A 11 33.36 -13.48 -1.58
CA THR A 11 33.72 -12.06 -1.66
C THR A 11 33.10 -11.33 -0.47
N PRO A 12 33.88 -10.63 0.37
CA PRO A 12 33.30 -9.86 1.47
C PRO A 12 32.30 -8.85 0.88
N PRO A 13 31.15 -8.62 1.53
CA PRO A 13 30.24 -7.58 1.09
C PRO A 13 31.02 -6.27 1.00
N ALA A 14 30.86 -5.55 -0.12
CA ALA A 14 31.46 -4.25 -0.31
C ALA A 14 31.18 -3.41 0.95
N ARG A 15 32.23 -2.85 1.57
CA ARG A 15 32.07 -1.98 2.76
C ARG A 15 31.09 -0.88 2.40
N ALA A 16 29.92 -0.91 3.01
CA ALA A 16 28.92 0.13 2.83
C ALA A 16 29.55 1.48 3.22
N THR A 17 29.46 2.44 2.32
CA THR A 17 30.03 3.76 2.51
C THR A 17 29.20 4.53 3.53
N ARG A 18 29.83 5.28 4.44
CA ARG A 18 29.14 6.36 5.18
C ARG A 18 28.72 7.39 4.15
N GLY A 19 27.50 7.25 3.63
CA GLY A 19 26.96 8.07 2.55
C GLY A 19 26.75 9.51 3.01
N SER A 20 26.91 10.47 2.10
CA SER A 20 26.33 11.79 2.32
C SER A 20 24.80 11.69 2.20
N ALA A 21 24.06 12.58 2.86
CA ALA A 21 22.60 12.46 3.01
C ALA A 21 21.87 12.60 1.67
N MET A 22 22.36 13.44 0.76
CA MET A 22 21.67 13.68 -0.52
C MET A 22 21.68 12.47 -1.46
N PRO A 23 22.81 11.78 -1.73
CA PRO A 23 22.83 10.52 -2.46
C PRO A 23 21.93 9.44 -1.84
N VAL A 24 21.90 9.32 -0.51
CA VAL A 24 21.02 8.36 0.17
C VAL A 24 19.55 8.69 -0.09
N LEU A 25 19.16 9.96 0.03
CA LEU A 25 17.79 10.39 -0.23
C LEU A 25 17.38 10.16 -1.70
N ALA A 26 18.28 10.40 -2.66
CA ALA A 26 18.05 10.09 -4.06
C ALA A 26 17.93 8.58 -4.31
N ALA A 27 18.84 7.78 -3.75
CA ALA A 27 18.84 6.34 -3.91
C ALA A 27 17.58 5.67 -3.33
N LEU A 28 17.03 6.20 -2.23
CA LEU A 28 15.75 5.72 -1.70
C LEU A 28 14.60 5.89 -2.70
N LEU A 29 14.60 6.96 -3.51
CA LEU A 29 13.57 7.16 -4.55
C LEU A 29 13.71 6.11 -5.64
N ASP A 30 14.93 5.90 -6.13
CA ASP A 30 15.20 4.90 -7.18
C ASP A 30 14.84 3.49 -6.70
N ARG A 31 15.25 3.13 -5.47
CA ARG A 31 14.85 1.86 -4.84
C ARG A 31 13.35 1.72 -4.65
N SER A 32 12.62 2.81 -4.38
CA SER A 32 11.16 2.77 -4.30
C SER A 32 10.53 2.44 -5.65
N VAL A 33 11.02 3.06 -6.73
CA VAL A 33 10.53 2.78 -8.09
C VAL A 33 10.84 1.35 -8.50
N GLU A 34 12.05 0.87 -8.21
CA GLU A 34 12.48 -0.51 -8.48
C GLU A 34 11.65 -1.53 -7.69
N GLN A 35 11.45 -1.32 -6.38
CA GLN A 35 10.61 -2.18 -5.55
C GLN A 35 9.14 -2.22 -6.04
N ILE A 36 8.60 -1.08 -6.49
CA ILE A 36 7.25 -1.02 -7.06
C ILE A 36 7.18 -1.85 -8.36
N ALA A 37 8.20 -1.75 -9.22
CA ALA A 37 8.28 -2.54 -10.45
C ALA A 37 8.37 -4.05 -10.15
N GLU A 38 9.24 -4.44 -9.20
CA GLU A 38 9.40 -5.82 -8.74
C GLU A 38 8.07 -6.39 -8.20
N ALA A 39 7.36 -5.61 -7.38
CA ALA A 39 6.05 -5.97 -6.81
C ALA A 39 4.94 -6.14 -7.86
N ALA A 40 5.06 -5.49 -9.02
CA ALA A 40 4.09 -5.54 -10.11
C ALA A 40 4.49 -6.47 -11.27
N ALA A 41 5.73 -6.96 -11.29
CA ALA A 41 6.32 -7.66 -12.45
C ALA A 41 5.56 -8.95 -12.84
N ASP A 42 5.06 -9.70 -11.86
CA ASP A 42 4.20 -10.86 -12.09
C ASP A 42 2.85 -10.64 -11.39
N VAL A 43 1.80 -10.45 -12.19
CA VAL A 43 0.45 -10.20 -11.66
C VAL A 43 -0.08 -11.35 -10.79
N ARG A 44 0.45 -12.57 -10.93
CA ARG A 44 0.08 -13.71 -10.08
C ARG A 44 0.65 -13.59 -8.65
N ARG A 45 1.65 -12.73 -8.46
CA ARG A 45 2.31 -12.41 -7.19
C ARG A 45 2.20 -10.93 -6.84
N TYR A 46 1.24 -10.24 -7.47
CA TYR A 46 1.09 -8.79 -7.39
C TYR A 46 1.00 -8.32 -5.94
N ASP A 47 1.99 -7.54 -5.49
CA ASP A 47 2.08 -7.06 -4.12
C ASP A 47 1.62 -5.61 -4.03
N ARG A 48 0.31 -5.47 -3.89
CA ARG A 48 -0.38 -4.18 -3.82
C ARG A 48 0.02 -3.36 -2.59
N GLU A 49 0.34 -4.03 -1.49
CA GLU A 49 0.73 -3.39 -0.23
C GLU A 49 2.17 -2.88 -0.30
N ALA A 50 3.10 -3.62 -0.91
CA ALA A 50 4.45 -3.14 -1.20
C ALA A 50 4.43 -1.91 -2.12
N ILE A 51 3.61 -1.93 -3.20
CA ILE A 51 3.46 -0.79 -4.10
C ILE A 51 2.93 0.43 -3.33
N ARG A 52 1.87 0.23 -2.53
CA ARG A 52 1.30 1.29 -1.68
C ARG A 52 2.33 1.82 -0.70
N ALA A 53 3.03 0.95 0.03
CA ALA A 53 3.94 1.34 1.09
C ALA A 53 5.13 2.14 0.53
N ALA A 54 5.75 1.67 -0.56
CA ALA A 54 6.87 2.36 -1.20
C ALA A 54 6.45 3.73 -1.77
N SER A 55 5.29 3.83 -2.42
CA SER A 55 4.77 5.11 -2.94
C SER A 55 4.32 6.08 -1.84
N ASP A 56 3.74 5.57 -0.74
CA ASP A 56 3.26 6.37 0.40
C ASP A 56 4.39 7.11 1.13
N VAL A 57 5.61 6.55 1.12
CA VAL A 57 6.79 7.24 1.65
C VAL A 57 7.03 8.57 0.91
N TRP A 58 6.64 8.71 -0.36
CA TRP A 58 6.96 9.89 -1.16
C TRP A 58 5.90 10.99 -1.17
N ASP A 59 4.70 10.73 -0.64
CA ASP A 59 3.55 11.65 -0.64
C ASP A 59 3.91 13.07 -0.19
N ASN A 60 4.47 13.21 1.01
CA ASN A 60 4.91 14.51 1.52
C ASN A 60 6.43 14.73 1.42
N ASN A 61 7.18 13.76 0.89
CA ASN A 61 8.66 13.76 0.90
C ASN A 61 9.30 14.11 -0.44
N LEU A 62 8.52 14.15 -1.53
CA LEU A 62 9.02 14.56 -2.84
C LEU A 62 9.49 16.01 -2.87
N PHE A 63 8.68 16.96 -2.41
CA PHE A 63 9.11 18.36 -2.39
C PHE A 63 10.39 18.59 -1.57
N PRO A 64 10.53 18.02 -0.35
CA PRO A 64 11.80 18.02 0.38
C PRO A 64 13.01 17.51 -0.41
N LEU A 65 12.88 16.42 -1.17
CA LEU A 65 13.93 15.93 -2.07
C LEU A 65 14.34 17.00 -3.10
N PHE A 66 13.38 17.60 -3.79
CA PHE A 66 13.66 18.65 -4.79
C PHE A 66 14.26 19.91 -4.16
N TRP A 67 13.79 20.31 -2.97
CA TRP A 67 14.33 21.45 -2.22
C TRP A 67 15.76 21.23 -1.73
N ALA A 68 16.10 19.99 -1.39
CA ALA A 68 17.47 19.60 -1.07
C ALA A 68 18.33 19.65 -2.35
N ALA A 69 17.96 18.91 -3.39
CA ALA A 69 18.70 18.81 -4.64
C ALA A 69 18.96 20.18 -5.30
N SER A 70 17.99 21.08 -5.25
CA SER A 70 18.06 22.42 -5.86
C SER A 70 18.75 23.47 -4.99
N ALA A 71 19.23 23.13 -3.80
CA ALA A 71 19.94 24.08 -2.96
C ALA A 71 21.24 24.55 -3.64
N ALA A 72 21.51 25.86 -3.56
CA ALA A 72 22.61 26.52 -4.29
C ALA A 72 24.02 26.06 -3.89
N GLY A 73 24.20 25.51 -2.68
CA GLY A 73 25.49 25.02 -2.18
C GLY A 73 25.41 23.58 -1.69
N ALA A 74 26.53 22.85 -1.78
CA ALA A 74 26.64 21.45 -1.37
C ALA A 74 26.27 21.26 0.11
N ASP A 75 26.80 22.09 1.02
CA ASP A 75 26.49 21.95 2.45
C ASP A 75 25.01 22.20 2.77
N LYS A 76 24.36 23.14 2.06
CA LYS A 76 22.93 23.42 2.24
C LYS A 76 22.08 22.27 1.71
N ARG A 77 22.51 21.63 0.63
CA ARG A 77 21.88 20.43 0.06
C ARG A 77 21.96 19.26 1.02
N GLU A 78 23.15 18.99 1.57
CA GLU A 78 23.37 17.93 2.54
C GLU A 78 22.55 18.14 3.81
N ARG A 79 22.55 19.36 4.39
CA ARG A 79 21.71 19.66 5.56
C ARG A 79 20.22 19.47 5.29
N ARG A 80 19.73 19.90 4.12
CA ARG A 80 18.31 19.73 3.76
C ARG A 80 17.94 18.27 3.52
N ALA A 81 18.84 17.51 2.88
CA ALA A 81 18.64 16.08 2.69
C ALA A 81 18.61 15.34 4.03
N LEU A 82 19.50 15.70 4.95
CA LEU A 82 19.51 15.14 6.30
C LEU A 82 18.18 15.43 7.03
N THR A 83 17.71 16.67 7.04
CA THR A 83 16.41 17.03 7.63
C THR A 83 15.25 16.27 6.98
N ALA A 84 15.29 16.02 5.67
CA ALA A 84 14.28 15.22 4.99
C ALA A 84 14.34 13.75 5.43
N LEU A 85 15.53 13.14 5.48
CA LEU A 85 15.71 11.76 5.94
C LEU A 85 15.27 11.57 7.40
N GLU A 86 15.63 12.50 8.28
CA GLU A 86 15.19 12.51 9.69
C GLU A 86 13.66 12.58 9.79
N TRP A 87 13.05 13.48 9.03
CA TRP A 87 11.60 13.64 9.03
C TRP A 87 10.90 12.39 8.47
N MET A 88 11.40 11.82 7.37
CA MET A 88 10.91 10.57 6.79
C MET A 88 10.98 9.42 7.79
N ALA A 89 12.12 9.22 8.45
CA ALA A 89 12.34 8.16 9.43
C ALA A 89 11.51 8.35 10.71
N GLY A 90 11.18 9.61 11.06
CA GLY A 90 10.39 9.96 12.24
C GLY A 90 8.90 9.62 12.17
N PHE A 91 8.38 9.11 11.04
CA PHE A 91 6.96 8.77 10.90
C PHE A 91 6.57 7.45 11.57
N SER A 92 7.43 6.43 11.50
CA SER A 92 7.21 5.14 12.18
C SER A 92 8.48 4.29 12.16
N GLU A 93 8.60 3.37 13.13
CA GLU A 93 9.69 2.39 13.15
C GLU A 93 9.71 1.51 11.89
N ARG A 94 8.53 1.10 11.40
CA ARG A 94 8.39 0.34 10.15
C ARG A 94 8.96 1.10 8.96
N ARG A 95 8.68 2.40 8.84
CA ARG A 95 9.23 3.23 7.76
C ARG A 95 10.73 3.41 7.88
N ARG A 96 11.25 3.67 9.08
CA ARG A 96 12.71 3.76 9.30
C ARG A 96 13.42 2.47 8.92
N ARG A 97 12.90 1.31 9.34
CA ARG A 97 13.45 0.00 8.99
C ARG A 97 13.48 -0.21 7.49
N TRP A 98 12.37 0.05 6.80
CA TRP A 98 12.31 -0.01 5.34
C TRP A 98 13.35 0.92 4.69
N MET A 99 13.50 2.16 5.17
CA MET A 99 14.50 3.09 4.63
C MET A 99 15.92 2.54 4.82
N ALA A 100 16.25 1.98 5.98
CA ALA A 100 17.57 1.40 6.25
C ALA A 100 17.85 0.19 5.34
N GLU A 101 16.87 -0.71 5.17
CA GLU A 101 16.95 -1.85 4.27
C GLU A 101 17.17 -1.42 2.81
N GLN A 102 16.36 -0.47 2.31
CA GLN A 102 16.48 -0.01 0.92
C GLN A 102 17.77 0.78 0.68
N ALA A 103 18.22 1.59 1.65
CA ALA A 103 19.50 2.27 1.57
C ALA A 103 20.68 1.28 1.52
N ALA A 104 20.62 0.21 2.32
CA ALA A 104 21.65 -0.84 2.33
C ALA A 104 21.72 -1.59 0.99
N VAL A 105 20.57 -1.90 0.37
CA VAL A 105 20.51 -2.48 -0.99
C VAL A 105 21.18 -1.56 -2.02
N ALA A 106 21.03 -0.25 -1.87
CA ALA A 106 21.71 0.75 -2.70
C ALA A 106 23.18 1.03 -2.29
N GLY A 107 23.73 0.30 -1.30
CA GLY A 107 25.13 0.41 -0.86
C GLY A 107 25.43 1.49 0.18
N TYR A 108 24.41 1.99 0.89
CA TYR A 108 24.55 3.06 1.88
C TYR A 108 24.16 2.64 3.30
N GLU A 109 24.90 3.17 4.29
CA GLU A 109 24.57 3.10 5.72
C GLU A 109 23.69 4.29 6.11
N LEU A 110 22.38 4.08 6.31
CA LEU A 110 21.46 5.16 6.72
C LEU A 110 21.49 5.43 8.23
N GLU A 111 21.54 4.39 9.06
CA GLU A 111 21.38 4.52 10.52
C GLU A 111 22.38 5.50 11.17
N PRO A 112 23.67 5.56 10.78
CA PRO A 112 24.60 6.56 11.32
C PRO A 112 24.24 8.03 10.99
N LEU A 113 23.37 8.27 10.01
CA LEU A 113 22.89 9.60 9.66
C LEU A 113 21.67 10.03 10.49
N LEU A 114 20.96 9.09 11.11
CA LEU A 114 19.69 9.38 11.78
C LEU A 114 19.87 9.48 13.30
N PRO A 115 19.10 10.35 13.99
CA PRO A 115 19.02 10.30 15.44
C PRO A 115 18.44 8.95 15.89
N PRO A 116 18.65 8.50 17.14
CA PRO A 116 18.07 7.26 17.65
C PRO A 116 16.54 7.20 17.46
N ALA A 117 16.02 6.00 17.18
CA ALA A 117 14.57 5.82 17.06
C ALA A 117 13.89 6.17 18.39
N LYS A 118 12.83 6.97 18.33
CA LYS A 118 11.96 7.19 19.49
C LYS A 118 11.04 5.98 19.62
N PRO A 119 10.81 5.45 20.84
CA PRO A 119 9.83 4.39 21.05
C PRO A 119 8.43 4.90 20.69
N ASP A 120 7.57 4.01 20.18
CA ASP A 120 6.17 4.35 19.94
C ASP A 120 5.43 4.51 21.28
N THR A 121 5.20 5.75 21.69
CA THR A 121 4.48 6.08 22.93
C THR A 121 3.08 6.61 22.59
N PRO A 122 2.05 6.30 23.40
CA PRO A 122 0.73 6.90 23.25
C PRO A 122 0.82 8.43 23.14
N GLY A 123 0.27 8.98 22.04
CA GLY A 123 0.17 10.42 21.85
C GLY A 123 -1.14 10.98 22.39
N ARG A 124 -1.25 12.30 22.49
CA ARG A 124 -2.53 13.00 22.73
C ARG A 124 -3.08 13.59 21.44
N ASP A 125 -4.40 13.52 21.25
CA ASP A 125 -5.10 14.17 20.14
C ASP A 125 -5.13 15.71 20.31
N TYR A 126 -5.88 16.40 19.44
CA TYR A 126 -6.00 17.87 19.50
C TYR A 126 -6.85 18.37 20.67
N ARG A 127 -7.65 17.48 21.29
CA ARG A 127 -8.44 17.76 22.50
C ARG A 127 -7.67 17.41 23.78
N GLY A 128 -6.47 16.85 23.64
CA GLY A 128 -5.64 16.42 24.75
C GLY A 128 -5.92 15.00 25.24
N HIS A 129 -6.83 14.26 24.59
CA HIS A 129 -7.13 12.88 24.97
C HIS A 129 -6.03 11.94 24.48
N VAL A 130 -5.62 10.98 25.32
CA VAL A 130 -4.66 9.96 24.89
C VAL A 130 -5.26 9.07 23.80
N MET A 131 -4.42 8.70 22.85
CA MET A 131 -4.73 7.85 21.71
C MET A 131 -3.96 6.54 21.83
N THR A 132 -4.62 5.45 21.45
CA THR A 132 -4.01 4.12 21.40
C THR A 132 -2.90 4.08 20.35
N PRO A 133 -1.69 3.60 20.71
CA PRO A 133 -0.61 3.38 19.75
C PRO A 133 -0.91 2.16 18.87
N ALA A 134 -0.07 1.90 17.88
CA ALA A 134 -0.06 0.60 17.22
C ALA A 134 0.64 -0.40 18.16
N CYS A 135 -0.01 -1.53 18.42
CA CYS A 135 0.52 -2.55 19.33
C CYS A 135 0.82 -3.82 18.54
N ARG A 136 1.97 -4.45 18.82
CA ARG A 136 2.20 -5.83 18.38
C ARG A 136 1.19 -6.73 19.06
N LEU A 137 0.64 -7.69 18.31
CA LEU A 137 -0.29 -8.66 18.86
C LEU A 137 0.48 -9.70 19.70
N THR A 138 0.47 -9.51 21.01
CA THR A 138 1.12 -10.36 22.01
C THR A 138 0.14 -10.67 23.14
N GLN A 139 0.38 -11.73 23.91
CA GLN A 139 -0.52 -12.09 25.01
C GLN A 139 -0.74 -10.90 25.98
N PRO A 140 0.30 -10.17 26.44
CA PRO A 140 0.09 -9.02 27.31
C PRO A 140 -0.80 -7.93 26.70
N THR A 141 -0.64 -7.63 25.41
CA THR A 141 -1.45 -6.59 24.74
C THR A 141 -2.91 -7.03 24.52
N VAL A 142 -3.16 -8.34 24.36
CA VAL A 142 -4.52 -8.88 24.29
C VAL A 142 -5.16 -8.87 25.68
N ASP A 143 -4.42 -9.22 26.73
CA ASP A 143 -4.87 -9.16 28.12
C ASP A 143 -5.24 -7.73 28.54
N ASP A 144 -4.56 -6.71 27.99
CA ASP A 144 -4.92 -5.30 28.17
C ASP A 144 -6.21 -4.89 27.43
N LEU A 145 -6.57 -5.58 26.34
CA LEU A 145 -7.72 -5.25 25.49
C LEU A 145 -9.04 -5.85 26.02
N VAL A 146 -8.99 -7.10 26.50
CA VAL A 146 -10.16 -7.88 26.94
C VAL A 146 -11.00 -7.21 28.05
N PRO A 147 -10.42 -6.50 29.04
CA PRO A 147 -11.21 -5.79 30.05
C PRO A 147 -12.07 -4.67 29.46
N ASP A 148 -11.59 -4.02 28.41
CA ASP A 148 -12.21 -2.81 27.84
C ASP A 148 -13.17 -3.12 26.67
N TYR A 149 -13.00 -4.26 26.00
CA TYR A 149 -13.77 -4.64 24.80
C TYR A 149 -14.28 -6.07 24.84
N ASP A 150 -15.51 -6.27 24.37
CA ASP A 150 -16.13 -7.59 24.30
C ASP A 150 -15.88 -8.28 22.95
N LEU A 151 -14.71 -8.90 22.81
CA LEU A 151 -14.33 -9.58 21.56
C LEU A 151 -15.23 -10.78 21.22
N ALA A 152 -15.81 -11.44 22.23
CA ALA A 152 -16.71 -12.58 22.05
C ALA A 152 -18.01 -12.23 21.30
N THR A 153 -18.41 -10.95 21.32
CA THR A 153 -19.58 -10.45 20.57
C THR A 153 -19.19 -9.53 19.42
N ALA A 154 -17.90 -9.31 19.19
CA ALA A 154 -17.40 -8.46 18.12
C ALA A 154 -17.83 -8.99 16.74
N ALA A 155 -18.12 -8.08 15.81
CA ALA A 155 -18.52 -8.42 14.46
C ALA A 155 -17.41 -8.10 13.46
N VAL A 156 -17.18 -8.98 12.49
CA VAL A 156 -16.28 -8.70 11.37
C VAL A 156 -16.91 -7.63 10.50
N ARG A 157 -16.26 -6.48 10.41
CA ARG A 157 -16.62 -5.39 9.50
C ARG A 157 -15.94 -5.53 8.16
N HIS A 158 -14.69 -5.95 8.16
CA HIS A 158 -13.91 -6.10 6.94
C HIS A 158 -12.87 -7.21 7.13
N LEU A 159 -12.76 -8.08 6.14
CA LEU A 159 -11.71 -9.08 6.03
C LEU A 159 -11.09 -8.93 4.64
N ARG A 160 -9.76 -8.91 4.60
CA ARG A 160 -9.00 -8.97 3.35
C ARG A 160 -7.86 -9.93 3.51
N VAL A 161 -7.69 -10.83 2.55
CA VAL A 161 -6.51 -11.68 2.41
C VAL A 161 -5.94 -11.45 1.03
N GLU A 162 -4.65 -11.17 0.94
CA GLU A 162 -4.00 -10.88 -0.33
C GLU A 162 -2.56 -11.37 -0.38
N ARG A 163 -2.04 -11.53 -1.60
CA ARG A 163 -0.65 -11.82 -1.83
C ARG A 163 0.24 -10.65 -1.48
N ALA A 164 1.38 -10.99 -0.86
CA ALA A 164 2.54 -10.15 -0.71
C ALA A 164 3.73 -10.90 -1.33
N GLY A 165 3.89 -10.78 -2.65
CA GLY A 165 4.82 -11.62 -3.42
C GLY A 165 4.42 -13.09 -3.37
N SER A 166 5.31 -13.92 -2.81
CA SER A 166 5.06 -15.36 -2.62
C SER A 166 4.31 -15.72 -1.33
N ARG A 167 4.09 -14.73 -0.45
CA ARG A 167 3.46 -14.92 0.85
C ARG A 167 2.03 -14.35 0.85
N LEU A 168 1.30 -14.55 1.94
CA LEU A 168 0.00 -13.94 2.15
C LEU A 168 0.06 -12.96 3.32
N THR A 169 -0.75 -11.90 3.24
CA THR A 169 -1.04 -10.99 4.34
C THR A 169 -2.54 -10.91 4.53
N ALA A 170 -2.97 -10.54 5.73
CA ALA A 170 -4.39 -10.31 5.98
C ALA A 170 -4.61 -9.02 6.77
N PHE A 171 -5.76 -8.40 6.52
CA PHE A 171 -6.25 -7.27 7.28
C PHE A 171 -7.67 -7.57 7.75
N LEU A 172 -7.89 -7.48 9.05
CA LEU A 172 -9.16 -7.76 9.71
C LEU A 172 -9.59 -6.51 10.48
N GLN A 173 -10.83 -6.06 10.27
CA GLN A 173 -11.44 -5.01 11.06
C GLN A 173 -12.64 -5.57 11.83
N LEU A 174 -12.61 -5.45 13.15
CA LEU A 174 -13.68 -5.88 14.03
C LEU A 174 -14.41 -4.66 14.62
N VAL A 175 -15.73 -4.70 14.64
CA VAL A 175 -16.57 -3.84 15.46
C VAL A 175 -16.57 -4.43 16.86
N ALA A 176 -15.86 -3.80 17.80
CA ALA A 176 -15.69 -4.30 19.16
C ALA A 176 -16.60 -3.52 20.13
N PRO A 177 -17.61 -4.16 20.75
CA PRO A 177 -18.42 -3.51 21.78
C PRO A 177 -17.57 -3.09 22.98
N ARG A 178 -17.82 -1.89 23.50
CA ARG A 178 -17.14 -1.34 24.68
C ARG A 178 -17.73 -1.95 25.95
N ARG A 179 -16.89 -2.24 26.94
CA ARG A 179 -17.29 -2.68 28.29
C ARG A 179 -17.35 -1.54 29.31
N TYR A 180 -16.95 -0.33 28.91
CA TYR A 180 -16.93 0.86 29.73
C TYR A 180 -17.96 1.90 29.25
N ALA A 181 -18.41 2.75 30.17
CA ALA A 181 -19.39 3.78 29.88
C ALA A 181 -18.80 4.91 29.02
N VAL A 182 -19.59 5.38 28.06
CA VAL A 182 -19.35 6.60 27.29
C VAL A 182 -20.56 7.53 27.47
N ASP A 183 -20.32 8.83 27.53
CA ASP A 183 -21.40 9.82 27.67
C ASP A 183 -22.34 9.74 26.45
N GLU A 184 -23.65 9.95 26.67
CA GLU A 184 -24.67 10.00 25.61
C GLU A 184 -24.39 11.08 24.56
N SER A 185 -23.65 12.13 24.96
CA SER A 185 -23.19 13.18 24.04
C SER A 185 -22.07 12.72 23.08
N THR A 186 -21.46 11.56 23.35
CA THR A 186 -20.39 10.99 22.52
C THR A 186 -21.00 10.38 21.26
N PRO A 187 -20.48 10.70 20.06
CA PRO A 187 -20.97 10.10 18.82
C PRO A 187 -21.00 8.57 18.92
N ALA A 188 -22.11 7.95 18.54
CA ALA A 188 -22.37 6.50 18.59
C ALA A 188 -21.48 5.66 17.64
N GLN A 189 -20.30 6.15 17.25
CA GLN A 189 -19.36 5.41 16.42
C GLN A 189 -18.86 4.19 17.21
N PRO A 190 -18.92 2.99 16.62
CA PRO A 190 -18.37 1.80 17.27
C PRO A 190 -16.84 1.90 17.36
N ALA A 191 -16.27 1.22 18.35
CA ALA A 191 -14.82 1.02 18.38
C ALA A 191 -14.43 0.02 17.29
N LEU A 192 -13.39 0.35 16.53
CA LEU A 192 -12.89 -0.51 15.45
C LEU A 192 -11.51 -1.05 15.82
N LEU A 193 -11.40 -2.36 15.99
CA LEU A 193 -10.13 -3.03 16.14
C LEU A 193 -9.61 -3.43 14.76
N ASN A 194 -8.56 -2.75 14.30
CA ASN A 194 -7.91 -3.05 13.03
C ASN A 194 -6.70 -3.95 13.31
N VAL A 195 -6.65 -5.13 12.70
CA VAL A 195 -5.57 -6.11 12.87
C VAL A 195 -4.92 -6.37 11.52
N ALA A 196 -3.62 -6.14 11.42
CA ALA A 196 -2.80 -6.49 10.27
C ALA A 196 -1.98 -7.74 10.61
N LEU A 197 -1.97 -8.72 9.70
CA LEU A 197 -1.26 -9.99 9.85
C LEU A 197 -0.26 -10.15 8.71
N GLU A 198 0.96 -10.55 9.05
CA GLU A 198 2.05 -10.81 8.12
C GLU A 198 2.38 -12.30 8.09
N ASP A 199 2.78 -12.81 6.92
CA ASP A 199 3.08 -14.22 6.67
C ASP A 199 1.92 -15.15 7.09
N VAL A 200 0.73 -14.90 6.53
CA VAL A 200 -0.47 -15.72 6.74
C VAL A 200 -0.27 -17.10 6.11
N THR A 201 -0.43 -18.14 6.93
CA THR A 201 -0.27 -19.54 6.51
C THR A 201 -1.61 -20.27 6.36
N ASP A 202 -2.64 -19.80 7.05
CA ASP A 202 -3.97 -20.42 7.06
C ASP A 202 -5.04 -19.34 7.22
N ALA A 203 -6.06 -19.39 6.40
CA ALA A 203 -7.18 -18.47 6.35
C ALA A 203 -8.40 -19.29 5.95
N ALA A 204 -9.41 -19.29 6.82
CA ALA A 204 -10.74 -19.81 6.51
C ALA A 204 -11.76 -18.77 6.97
N PHE A 205 -12.71 -18.42 6.12
CA PHE A 205 -13.79 -17.53 6.48
C PHE A 205 -15.02 -17.86 5.65
N ASP A 206 -16.15 -17.99 6.34
CA ASP A 206 -17.47 -18.08 5.75
C ASP A 206 -18.32 -16.93 6.29
N LEU A 207 -19.17 -16.36 5.43
CA LEU A 207 -20.07 -15.25 5.79
C LEU A 207 -20.85 -15.45 7.11
N PRO A 208 -21.39 -16.65 7.44
CA PRO A 208 -22.06 -16.88 8.72
C PRO A 208 -21.15 -16.79 9.95
N ALA A 209 -19.83 -16.89 9.79
CA ALA A 209 -18.84 -16.81 10.86
C ALA A 209 -18.41 -15.36 11.17
N ASN A 210 -19.25 -14.37 10.86
CA ASN A 210 -18.94 -12.94 10.98
C ASN A 210 -19.12 -12.34 12.39
N ARG A 211 -19.45 -13.15 13.41
CA ARG A 211 -19.63 -12.70 14.80
C ARG A 211 -18.84 -13.56 15.76
N GLY A 212 -18.31 -12.89 16.79
CA GLY A 212 -17.39 -13.45 17.77
C GLY A 212 -15.97 -13.52 17.24
N ALA A 213 -15.02 -13.02 18.03
CA ALA A 213 -13.60 -13.10 17.74
C ALA A 213 -12.83 -13.50 19.00
N ALA A 214 -11.82 -14.35 18.83
CA ALA A 214 -10.82 -14.63 19.84
C ALA A 214 -9.43 -14.41 19.24
N LEU A 215 -8.57 -13.72 20.00
CA LEU A 215 -7.18 -13.44 19.63
C LEU A 215 -6.30 -14.31 20.51
N ASP A 216 -5.53 -15.21 19.91
CA ASP A 216 -4.62 -16.13 20.59
C ASP A 216 -3.18 -15.97 20.05
N PRO A 217 -2.41 -15.01 20.59
CA PRO A 217 -1.01 -14.83 20.25
C PRO A 217 -0.14 -15.86 20.97
N GLY A 218 0.30 -16.89 20.26
CA GLY A 218 1.21 -17.93 20.74
C GLY A 218 2.70 -17.60 20.53
N ALA A 219 3.57 -18.49 21.01
CA ALA A 219 5.01 -18.38 20.79
C ALA A 219 5.34 -18.57 19.29
N GLY A 220 5.61 -17.47 18.59
CA GLY A 220 6.00 -17.45 17.17
C GLY A 220 4.86 -17.64 16.17
N ARG A 221 3.60 -17.58 16.61
CA ARG A 221 2.42 -17.60 15.72
C ARG A 221 1.27 -16.82 16.34
N ILE A 222 0.43 -16.25 15.50
CA ILE A 222 -0.84 -15.65 15.87
C ILE A 222 -1.96 -16.50 15.32
N GLU A 223 -2.94 -16.82 16.16
CA GLU A 223 -4.19 -17.44 15.76
C GLU A 223 -5.36 -16.51 16.10
N ILE A 224 -6.23 -16.26 15.13
CA ILE A 224 -7.46 -15.50 15.32
C ILE A 224 -8.62 -16.40 14.91
N SER A 225 -9.52 -16.69 15.85
CA SER A 225 -10.75 -17.43 15.57
C SER A 225 -11.91 -16.45 15.35
N LEU A 226 -12.76 -16.73 14.35
CA LEU A 226 -13.92 -15.92 13.97
C LEU A 226 -15.18 -16.81 13.96
N GLY A 227 -16.14 -16.50 14.81
CA GLY A 227 -17.39 -17.26 14.94
C GLY A 227 -17.20 -18.76 15.08
N THR A 228 -18.03 -19.53 14.38
CA THR A 228 -18.13 -20.99 14.53
C THR A 228 -17.15 -21.77 13.65
N GLY A 229 -16.35 -21.12 12.82
CA GLY A 229 -15.46 -21.84 11.88
C GLY A 229 -14.45 -20.99 11.11
N GLY A 230 -14.49 -19.67 11.25
CA GLY A 230 -13.47 -18.80 10.65
C GLY A 230 -12.17 -18.84 11.46
N ARG A 231 -11.03 -18.78 10.77
CA ARG A 231 -9.71 -18.75 11.39
C ARG A 231 -8.70 -18.01 10.52
N LEU A 232 -7.74 -17.34 11.16
CA LEU A 232 -6.54 -16.78 10.52
C LEU A 232 -5.33 -17.22 11.33
N ARG A 233 -4.28 -17.71 10.67
CA ARG A 233 -2.98 -18.00 11.28
C ARG A 233 -1.87 -17.28 10.54
N ALA A 234 -1.00 -16.63 11.29
CA ALA A 234 0.07 -15.79 10.77
C ALA A 234 1.33 -15.89 11.65
N ALA A 235 2.49 -15.53 11.10
CA ALA A 235 3.72 -15.51 11.90
C ALA A 235 3.75 -14.31 12.87
N SER A 236 3.24 -13.16 12.43
CA SER A 236 3.22 -11.93 13.20
C SER A 236 2.02 -11.06 12.85
N GLY A 237 1.80 -10.03 13.68
CA GLY A 237 0.63 -9.18 13.53
C GLY A 237 0.67 -8.01 14.50
N GLU A 238 -0.03 -6.96 14.11
CA GLU A 238 -0.17 -5.72 14.85
C GLU A 238 -1.64 -5.34 14.86
N TYR A 239 -2.10 -4.70 15.94
CA TYR A 239 -3.42 -4.10 15.97
C TYR A 239 -3.35 -2.60 16.26
N ARG A 240 -4.35 -1.91 15.75
CA ARG A 240 -4.64 -0.51 16.05
C ARG A 240 -6.12 -0.36 16.33
N LEU A 241 -6.42 0.20 17.47
CA LEU A 241 -7.78 0.51 17.85
C LEU A 241 -8.15 1.92 17.35
N ASP A 242 -9.28 2.05 16.67
CA ASP A 242 -9.88 3.34 16.33
C ASP A 242 -11.08 3.53 17.25
N ASP A 243 -10.82 4.19 18.38
CA ASP A 243 -11.82 4.53 19.38
C ASP A 243 -11.52 5.89 20.00
N ARG A 244 -12.36 6.88 19.66
CA ARG A 244 -12.26 8.25 20.19
C ARG A 244 -12.51 8.34 21.70
N SER A 245 -13.15 7.32 22.26
CA SER A 245 -13.45 7.21 23.69
C SER A 245 -12.46 6.31 24.42
N TRP A 246 -11.36 5.88 23.77
CA TRP A 246 -10.38 5.01 24.40
C TRP A 246 -9.78 5.60 25.68
N HIS A 247 -9.63 6.93 25.77
CA HIS A 247 -9.17 7.61 26.98
C HIS A 247 -10.06 7.34 28.23
N LEU A 248 -11.33 6.92 28.04
CA LEU A 248 -12.24 6.51 29.12
C LEU A 248 -12.13 5.02 29.50
N SER A 249 -11.35 4.25 28.77
CA SER A 249 -11.09 2.84 29.06
C SER A 249 -10.10 2.68 30.23
N ALA A 250 -9.98 1.47 30.80
CA ALA A 250 -9.00 1.22 31.85
C ALA A 250 -7.56 1.38 31.32
N ALA A 251 -7.28 0.86 30.12
CA ALA A 251 -5.98 1.02 29.47
C ALA A 251 -5.70 2.49 29.13
N GLY A 252 -6.71 3.22 28.63
CA GLY A 252 -6.61 4.64 28.33
C GLY A 252 -6.28 5.49 29.55
N ARG A 253 -6.94 5.24 30.70
CA ARG A 253 -6.60 5.93 31.96
C ARG A 253 -5.18 5.64 32.45
N ARG A 254 -4.69 4.40 32.30
CA ARG A 254 -3.30 4.07 32.63
C ARG A 254 -2.32 4.82 31.73
N ALA A 255 -2.59 4.86 30.43
CA ALA A 255 -1.80 5.63 29.47
C ALA A 255 -1.83 7.13 29.77
N ASP A 256 -3.00 7.68 30.13
CA ASP A 256 -3.18 9.09 30.49
C ASP A 256 -2.31 9.52 31.66
N ALA A 257 -2.20 8.67 32.69
CA ALA A 257 -1.40 8.95 33.89
C ALA A 257 0.12 9.08 33.62
N VAL A 258 0.62 8.45 32.56
CA VAL A 258 2.06 8.45 32.21
C VAL A 258 2.39 9.28 30.97
N THR A 259 1.37 9.67 30.19
CA THR A 259 1.55 10.46 28.96
C THR A 259 1.61 11.94 29.32
N PRO A 260 2.73 12.65 29.07
CA PRO A 260 2.85 14.06 29.39
C PRO A 260 1.71 14.91 28.79
N PRO A 261 1.30 16.01 29.46
CA PRO A 261 0.36 16.96 28.89
C PRO A 261 0.88 17.52 27.56
N ARG A 262 -0.03 17.86 26.66
CA ARG A 262 0.35 18.50 25.39
C ARG A 262 0.89 19.91 25.68
N THR A 263 2.21 20.09 25.62
CA THR A 263 2.88 21.39 25.83
C THR A 263 2.76 22.36 24.64
N GLY A 264 1.78 22.14 23.75
CA GLY A 264 1.45 23.01 22.62
C GLY A 264 2.08 22.63 21.28
N GLN A 265 3.29 22.05 21.27
CA GLN A 265 3.92 21.53 20.05
C GLN A 265 3.86 20.00 20.02
N SER A 266 3.53 19.44 18.85
CA SER A 266 3.62 18.00 18.64
C SER A 266 5.08 17.57 18.72
N ASP A 267 5.38 16.46 19.39
CA ASP A 267 6.72 15.83 19.36
C ASP A 267 7.14 15.32 17.98
N ARG A 268 6.24 15.41 16.99
CA ARG A 268 6.55 15.16 15.59
C ARG A 268 7.51 16.23 15.10
N LEU A 269 8.59 15.78 14.46
CA LEU A 269 9.52 16.66 13.78
C LEU A 269 8.75 17.60 12.84
N PRO A 270 9.04 18.92 12.88
CA PRO A 270 8.42 19.85 11.95
C PRO A 270 8.75 19.42 10.51
N PRO A 271 7.85 19.68 9.54
CA PRO A 271 8.15 19.38 8.15
C PRO A 271 9.43 20.12 7.71
N PRO A 272 10.24 19.53 6.81
CA PRO A 272 11.43 20.17 6.29
C PRO A 272 11.12 21.57 5.75
N PRO A 273 11.95 22.57 6.04
CA PRO A 273 11.68 23.94 5.64
C PRO A 273 11.62 24.04 4.12
N ALA A 274 10.60 24.75 3.63
CA ALA A 274 10.40 24.95 2.21
C ALA A 274 11.63 25.56 1.52
N GLY A 275 11.80 25.23 0.25
CA GLY A 275 12.82 25.78 -0.62
C GLY A 275 12.22 26.41 -1.86
N ASP A 276 12.96 27.33 -2.46
CA ASP A 276 12.62 27.88 -3.75
C ASP A 276 12.94 26.85 -4.84
N LEU A 277 11.96 26.56 -5.68
CA LEU A 277 12.12 25.79 -6.91
C LEU A 277 11.85 26.72 -8.08
N GLY A 278 12.66 26.63 -9.13
CA GLY A 278 12.30 27.24 -10.41
C GLY A 278 11.11 26.50 -11.05
N ALA A 279 10.60 27.06 -12.15
CA ALA A 279 9.40 26.56 -12.80
C ALA A 279 9.56 25.12 -13.36
N ASP A 280 10.69 24.79 -13.98
CA ASP A 280 10.99 23.46 -14.51
C ASP A 280 11.20 22.46 -13.35
N ALA A 281 11.97 22.82 -12.32
CA ALA A 281 12.18 21.98 -11.14
C ALA A 281 10.86 21.68 -10.41
N ARG A 282 10.00 22.69 -10.27
CA ARG A 282 8.67 22.54 -9.67
C ARG A 282 7.77 21.66 -10.54
N ALA A 283 7.82 21.80 -11.86
CA ALA A 283 7.04 20.95 -12.77
C ALA A 283 7.44 19.47 -12.66
N ALA A 284 8.74 19.17 -12.59
CA ALA A 284 9.24 17.81 -12.37
C ALA A 284 8.76 17.25 -11.01
N ALA A 285 8.80 18.05 -9.95
CA ALA A 285 8.32 17.66 -8.63
C ALA A 285 6.81 17.34 -8.61
N VAL A 286 5.99 18.20 -9.23
CA VAL A 286 4.55 17.99 -9.35
C VAL A 286 4.24 16.72 -10.16
N LEU A 287 4.93 16.53 -11.28
CA LEU A 287 4.73 15.36 -12.14
C LEU A 287 5.02 14.06 -11.38
N LEU A 288 6.17 13.97 -10.70
CA LEU A 288 6.54 12.78 -9.93
C LEU A 288 5.62 12.56 -8.72
N LEU A 289 5.12 13.63 -8.09
CA LEU A 289 4.12 13.55 -7.02
C LEU A 289 2.82 12.91 -7.51
N HIS A 290 2.32 13.35 -8.66
CA HIS A 290 1.14 12.76 -9.26
C HIS A 290 1.37 11.30 -9.68
N ALA A 291 2.56 10.93 -10.14
CA ALA A 291 2.91 9.54 -10.42
C ALA A 291 2.86 8.68 -9.14
N MET A 292 3.47 9.15 -8.05
CA MET A 292 3.42 8.45 -6.76
C MET A 292 2.01 8.36 -6.20
N TRP A 293 1.15 9.35 -6.42
CA TRP A 293 -0.28 9.27 -6.06
C TRP A 293 -1.06 8.25 -6.88
N GLU A 294 -0.83 8.18 -8.20
CA GLU A 294 -1.45 7.16 -9.04
C GLU A 294 -1.00 5.76 -8.63
N LEU A 295 0.30 5.55 -8.40
CA LEU A 295 0.86 4.29 -7.88
C LEU A 295 0.24 3.94 -6.52
N ARG A 296 0.15 4.89 -5.59
CA ARG A 296 -0.48 4.68 -4.28
C ARG A 296 -1.97 4.32 -4.38
N SER A 297 -2.65 4.75 -5.45
CA SER A 297 -4.08 4.51 -5.63
C SER A 297 -4.43 3.02 -5.77
N VAL A 298 -3.46 2.15 -6.08
CA VAL A 298 -3.65 0.68 -6.06
C VAL A 298 -4.08 0.16 -4.68
N ARG A 299 -3.90 0.95 -3.61
CA ARG A 299 -4.48 0.65 -2.29
C ARG A 299 -6.00 0.45 -2.30
N TYR A 300 -6.68 0.96 -3.32
CA TYR A 300 -8.08 0.70 -3.58
C TYR A 300 -8.18 -0.43 -4.59
N ALA A 301 -8.81 -1.54 -4.19
CA ALA A 301 -8.88 -2.73 -5.03
C ALA A 301 -9.38 -2.43 -6.44
N ALA A 302 -10.46 -1.66 -6.55
CA ALA A 302 -11.07 -1.20 -7.81
C ALA A 302 -10.18 -0.36 -8.75
N ARG A 303 -8.99 0.06 -8.29
CA ARG A 303 -8.00 0.80 -9.10
C ARG A 303 -6.84 -0.07 -9.56
N ALA A 304 -6.56 -1.19 -8.90
CA ALA A 304 -5.29 -1.91 -9.06
C ALA A 304 -5.06 -2.44 -10.49
N ASP A 305 -6.11 -2.86 -11.20
CA ASP A 305 -6.04 -3.34 -12.59
C ASP A 305 -6.07 -2.23 -13.64
N ARG A 306 -6.13 -0.95 -13.22
CA ARG A 306 -6.24 0.21 -14.11
C ARG A 306 -5.03 1.13 -14.07
N VAL A 307 -4.23 1.06 -13.01
CA VAL A 307 -3.02 1.86 -12.87
C VAL A 307 -1.91 1.21 -13.70
N PRO A 308 -1.27 1.93 -14.64
CA PRO A 308 -0.18 1.38 -15.46
C PRO A 308 1.14 1.37 -14.66
N VAL A 309 1.22 0.52 -13.64
CA VAL A 309 2.32 0.52 -12.65
C VAL A 309 3.69 0.34 -13.32
N LEU A 310 3.82 -0.65 -14.21
CA LEU A 310 5.08 -0.95 -14.88
C LEU A 310 5.51 0.19 -15.83
N ASP A 311 4.58 0.77 -16.59
CA ASP A 311 4.89 1.90 -17.49
C ASP A 311 5.36 3.13 -16.70
N LEU A 312 4.69 3.42 -15.57
CA LEU A 312 5.11 4.50 -14.66
C LEU A 312 6.51 4.23 -14.10
N CYS A 313 6.79 3.00 -13.65
CA CYS A 313 8.12 2.67 -13.12
C CYS A 313 9.21 2.77 -14.19
N GLN A 314 8.93 2.32 -15.42
CA GLN A 314 9.85 2.45 -16.53
C GLN A 314 10.12 3.93 -16.88
N ALA A 315 9.08 4.76 -16.91
CA ALA A 315 9.21 6.19 -17.19
C ALA A 315 10.08 6.91 -16.15
N PHE A 316 9.92 6.57 -14.86
CA PHE A 316 10.60 7.21 -13.74
C PHE A 316 11.81 6.43 -13.20
N ALA A 317 12.29 5.40 -13.91
CA ALA A 317 13.52 4.69 -13.54
C ALA A 317 14.72 5.64 -13.45
N GLY A 318 15.48 5.59 -12.35
CA GLY A 318 16.60 6.50 -12.09
C GLY A 318 16.20 7.95 -11.80
N ALA A 319 14.95 8.22 -11.39
CA ALA A 319 14.48 9.56 -11.08
C ALA A 319 15.31 10.25 -9.97
N GLY A 320 15.71 9.53 -8.93
CA GLY A 320 16.55 10.03 -7.85
C GLY A 320 17.89 10.54 -8.36
N GLU A 321 18.62 9.70 -9.09
CA GLU A 321 19.88 10.08 -9.75
C GLU A 321 19.69 11.29 -10.69
N ALA A 322 18.65 11.28 -11.53
CA ALA A 322 18.38 12.36 -12.47
C ALA A 322 18.10 13.70 -11.76
N ILE A 323 17.33 13.68 -10.66
CA ILE A 323 17.04 14.86 -9.83
C ILE A 323 18.32 15.38 -9.18
N LEU A 324 19.15 14.48 -8.63
CA LEU A 324 20.43 14.84 -8.03
C LEU A 324 21.35 15.48 -9.07
N ALA A 325 21.47 14.90 -10.26
CA ALA A 325 22.30 15.40 -11.34
C ALA A 325 21.83 16.77 -11.84
N ALA A 326 20.53 16.94 -12.07
CA ALA A 326 19.94 18.22 -12.49
C ALA A 326 20.13 19.31 -11.42
N GLY A 327 19.81 19.01 -10.16
CA GLY A 327 19.99 19.92 -9.03
C GLY A 327 21.45 20.34 -8.80
N SER A 328 22.41 19.48 -9.16
CA SER A 328 23.86 19.73 -9.07
C SER A 328 24.39 20.73 -10.10
N ARG A 329 23.62 21.10 -11.12
CA ARG A 329 24.07 22.07 -12.13
C ARG A 329 24.32 23.45 -11.50
N ARG A 330 25.46 24.05 -11.84
CA ARG A 330 25.83 25.40 -11.40
C ARG A 330 25.05 26.45 -12.19
N GLY A 331 24.41 27.37 -11.48
CA GLY A 331 23.60 28.45 -12.03
C GLY A 331 22.14 28.05 -12.23
N ALA A 332 21.22 28.98 -11.91
CA ALA A 332 19.78 28.72 -11.93
C ALA A 332 19.28 28.32 -13.34
N THR A 333 19.70 29.04 -14.38
CA THR A 333 19.27 28.75 -15.77
C THR A 333 19.67 27.36 -16.24
N ARG A 334 20.91 26.91 -15.93
CA ARG A 334 21.38 25.57 -16.32
C ARG A 334 20.67 24.46 -15.55
N ARG A 335 20.34 24.72 -14.28
CA ARG A 335 19.55 23.78 -13.46
C ARG A 335 18.14 23.62 -14.00
N GLU A 336 17.49 24.72 -14.36
CA GLU A 336 16.13 24.69 -14.94
C GLU A 336 16.11 23.97 -16.29
N ALA A 337 17.08 24.26 -17.17
CA ALA A 337 17.24 23.52 -18.41
C ALA A 337 17.43 22.01 -18.17
N ALA A 338 18.27 21.63 -17.20
CA ALA A 338 18.45 20.22 -16.86
C ALA A 338 17.18 19.55 -16.33
N PHE A 339 16.37 20.23 -15.51
CA PHE A 339 15.07 19.67 -15.08
C PHE A 339 14.08 19.54 -16.23
N ARG A 340 14.09 20.47 -17.19
CA ARG A 340 13.30 20.34 -18.42
C ARG A 340 13.71 19.11 -19.22
N ASP A 341 15.01 18.88 -19.37
CA ASP A 341 15.54 17.70 -20.07
C ASP A 341 15.18 16.40 -19.34
N VAL A 342 15.16 16.40 -18.00
CA VAL A 342 14.68 15.25 -17.20
C VAL A 342 13.21 14.94 -17.49
N ILE A 343 12.33 15.95 -17.54
CA ILE A 343 10.90 15.75 -17.86
C ILE A 343 10.74 15.16 -19.26
N ARG A 344 11.52 15.64 -20.24
CA ARG A 344 11.53 15.10 -21.61
C ARG A 344 11.99 13.65 -21.65
N ALA A 345 13.08 13.32 -20.96
CA ALA A 345 13.56 11.95 -20.88
C ALA A 345 12.52 11.00 -20.25
N TRP A 346 11.75 11.44 -19.26
CA TRP A 346 10.64 10.66 -18.70
C TRP A 346 9.52 10.41 -19.71
N ALA A 347 9.17 11.43 -20.49
CA ALA A 347 8.18 11.29 -21.56
C ALA A 347 8.67 10.40 -22.72
N ASP A 348 9.94 10.49 -23.10
CA ASP A 348 10.52 9.70 -24.19
C ASP A 348 10.59 8.20 -23.86
N ARG A 349 10.77 7.86 -22.58
CA ARG A 349 10.71 6.49 -22.08
C ARG A 349 9.28 5.94 -21.96
N SER A 350 8.27 6.80 -22.12
CA SER A 350 6.86 6.48 -21.93
C SER A 350 6.19 6.11 -23.25
N GLY A 351 5.23 5.18 -23.21
CA GLY A 351 4.33 4.94 -24.33
C GLY A 351 3.37 6.12 -24.57
N PRO A 352 2.71 6.21 -25.74
CA PRO A 352 1.88 7.37 -26.13
C PRO A 352 0.77 7.74 -25.13
N ALA A 353 0.18 6.74 -24.47
CA ALA A 353 -0.85 6.94 -23.46
C ALA A 353 -0.29 7.64 -22.22
N LEU A 354 0.86 7.20 -21.73
CA LEU A 354 1.50 7.79 -20.56
C LEU A 354 2.10 9.16 -20.89
N THR A 355 2.67 9.35 -22.08
CA THR A 355 3.12 10.68 -22.56
C THR A 355 1.99 11.71 -22.59
N ARG A 356 0.78 11.30 -23.01
CA ARG A 356 -0.41 12.16 -22.92
C ARG A 356 -0.76 12.49 -21.47
N TRP A 357 -0.75 11.49 -20.57
CA TRP A 357 -1.00 11.73 -19.16
C TRP A 357 0.02 12.72 -18.56
N ILE A 358 1.31 12.58 -18.89
CA ILE A 358 2.37 13.53 -18.51
C ILE A 358 2.02 14.95 -19.01
N ALA A 359 1.67 15.11 -20.30
CA ALA A 359 1.31 16.40 -20.88
C ALA A 359 0.09 17.04 -20.18
N VAL A 360 -0.92 16.26 -19.81
CA VAL A 360 -2.09 16.73 -19.05
C VAL A 360 -1.68 17.25 -17.67
N ILE A 361 -0.87 16.50 -16.91
CA ILE A 361 -0.38 16.94 -15.60
C ILE A 361 0.45 18.23 -15.72
N LEU A 362 1.34 18.29 -16.70
CA LEU A 362 2.16 19.48 -16.94
C LEU A 362 1.31 20.72 -17.25
N LYS A 363 0.28 20.57 -18.09
CA LYS A 363 -0.66 21.65 -18.42
C LYS A 363 -1.51 22.07 -17.22
N GLU A 364 -2.20 21.12 -16.59
CA GLU A 364 -3.26 21.41 -15.61
C GLU A 364 -2.75 21.66 -14.19
N ARG A 365 -1.60 21.07 -13.82
CA ARG A 365 -1.10 21.07 -12.43
C ARG A 365 0.22 21.81 -12.29
N ALA A 366 1.09 21.77 -13.30
CA ALA A 366 2.38 22.44 -13.26
C ALA A 366 2.41 23.80 -14.01
N GLY A 367 1.42 24.10 -14.84
CA GLY A 367 1.38 25.32 -15.66
C GLY A 367 2.47 25.38 -16.74
N ARG A 368 2.94 24.22 -17.21
CA ARG A 368 4.05 24.06 -18.17
C ARG A 368 3.67 23.21 -19.39
N PRO A 369 2.65 23.63 -20.17
CA PRO A 369 2.23 22.92 -21.38
C PRO A 369 3.28 22.97 -22.51
N ASP A 370 4.33 23.79 -22.37
CA ASP A 370 5.37 24.05 -23.35
C ASP A 370 6.49 22.99 -23.38
N ILE A 371 6.57 22.11 -22.37
CA ILE A 371 7.70 21.17 -22.24
C ILE A 371 7.53 19.95 -23.15
N ILE A 372 6.30 19.41 -23.24
CA ILE A 372 5.93 18.21 -23.99
C ILE A 372 4.74 18.55 -24.89
N GLU A 373 4.85 18.23 -26.17
CA GLU A 373 3.73 18.33 -27.10
C GLU A 373 2.71 17.22 -26.82
N MET A 374 1.43 17.58 -26.73
CA MET A 374 0.35 16.63 -26.48
C MET A 374 0.18 15.71 -27.69
N PRO A 375 0.39 14.38 -27.57
CA PRO A 375 0.17 13.48 -28.69
C PRO A 375 -1.30 13.52 -29.15
N PRO A 376 -1.60 13.38 -30.46
CA PRO A 376 -2.97 13.35 -30.96
C PRO A 376 -3.71 12.20 -30.32
N SER A 377 -4.97 12.41 -29.91
CA SER A 377 -5.83 11.31 -29.43
C SER A 377 -5.78 10.18 -30.43
N PRO A 378 -5.52 8.92 -30.00
CA PRO A 378 -5.67 7.81 -30.93
C PRO A 378 -7.07 7.93 -31.52
N GLU A 379 -7.18 7.97 -32.85
CA GLU A 379 -8.47 7.80 -33.49
C GLU A 379 -9.01 6.48 -32.95
N ARG A 380 -10.03 6.55 -32.10
CA ARG A 380 -10.88 5.40 -31.89
C ARG A 380 -11.53 5.17 -33.23
N THR A 381 -10.96 4.29 -34.05
CA THR A 381 -11.79 3.52 -34.96
C THR A 381 -12.76 2.80 -34.01
N PRO A 382 -14.04 3.19 -33.95
CA PRO A 382 -14.98 2.40 -33.17
C PRO A 382 -14.86 0.96 -33.69
N PRO A 383 -14.76 -0.06 -32.83
CA PRO A 383 -14.92 -1.43 -33.31
C PRO A 383 -16.22 -1.44 -34.11
N SER A 384 -16.12 -1.86 -35.38
CA SER A 384 -17.28 -1.92 -36.25
C SER A 384 -18.34 -2.73 -35.53
N LEU A 385 -19.52 -2.13 -35.27
CA LEU A 385 -20.65 -2.81 -34.63
C LEU A 385 -21.22 -3.94 -35.51
N THR A 386 -20.62 -4.19 -36.69
CA THR A 386 -20.94 -5.29 -37.60
C THR A 386 -19.96 -6.46 -37.58
N ASP A 387 -18.82 -6.36 -36.87
CA ASP A 387 -17.96 -7.52 -36.64
C ASP A 387 -18.06 -7.96 -35.19
N GLY A 388 -18.56 -9.18 -35.00
CA GLY A 388 -18.68 -9.86 -33.72
C GLY A 388 -17.31 -9.97 -33.06
N SER A 389 -16.91 -8.93 -32.33
CA SER A 389 -15.82 -8.99 -31.37
C SER A 389 -16.08 -10.23 -30.52
N PRO A 390 -15.17 -11.22 -30.50
CA PRO A 390 -15.42 -12.45 -29.80
C PRO A 390 -15.72 -12.13 -28.34
N VAL A 391 -16.93 -12.47 -27.90
CA VAL A 391 -17.24 -12.55 -26.49
C VAL A 391 -16.41 -13.72 -25.97
N PHE A 392 -15.18 -13.44 -25.56
CA PHE A 392 -14.35 -14.45 -24.95
C PHE A 392 -15.08 -14.92 -23.68
N GLY A 393 -15.33 -16.22 -23.60
CA GLY A 393 -15.89 -16.84 -22.42
C GLY A 393 -14.99 -16.61 -21.21
N THR A 394 -15.56 -16.77 -20.01
CA THR A 394 -14.79 -16.75 -18.76
C THR A 394 -13.58 -17.69 -18.89
N PRO A 395 -12.35 -17.22 -18.58
CA PRO A 395 -11.18 -18.06 -18.69
C PRO A 395 -11.32 -19.29 -17.76
N ALA A 396 -10.90 -20.45 -18.23
CA ALA A 396 -11.03 -21.72 -17.50
C ALA A 396 -10.20 -21.76 -16.20
N GLN A 397 -9.21 -20.87 -16.07
CA GLN A 397 -8.33 -20.81 -14.92
C GLN A 397 -8.02 -19.36 -14.51
N ALA A 398 -7.75 -19.18 -13.22
CA ALA A 398 -7.27 -17.93 -12.66
C ALA A 398 -6.36 -18.19 -11.44
N THR A 399 -5.55 -17.22 -11.07
CA THR A 399 -4.87 -17.20 -9.76
C THR A 399 -5.51 -16.11 -8.90
N LEU A 400 -5.94 -16.45 -7.68
CA LEU A 400 -6.39 -15.45 -6.72
C LEU A 400 -5.21 -14.61 -6.22
N VAL A 401 -5.35 -13.29 -6.31
CA VAL A 401 -4.37 -12.31 -5.82
C VAL A 401 -4.87 -11.68 -4.53
N MET A 402 -6.16 -11.34 -4.47
CA MET A 402 -6.80 -10.78 -3.28
C MET A 402 -8.26 -11.21 -3.22
N ALA A 403 -8.74 -11.49 -2.01
CA ALA A 403 -10.15 -11.57 -1.69
C ALA A 403 -10.47 -10.68 -0.49
N ALA A 404 -11.52 -9.88 -0.61
CA ALA A 404 -12.01 -9.03 0.46
C ALA A 404 -13.53 -9.13 0.59
N TRP A 405 -13.99 -9.04 1.83
CA TRP A 405 -15.38 -8.88 2.18
C TRP A 405 -15.53 -7.72 3.17
N THR A 406 -16.56 -6.91 2.97
CA THR A 406 -16.93 -5.80 3.85
C THR A 406 -18.40 -5.92 4.21
N ALA A 407 -18.71 -5.91 5.50
CA ALA A 407 -20.08 -5.87 5.98
C ALA A 407 -20.74 -4.53 5.65
N ALA A 408 -22.07 -4.55 5.50
CA ALA A 408 -22.86 -3.33 5.45
C ALA A 408 -22.61 -2.50 6.71
N HIS A 409 -22.42 -1.20 6.55
CA HIS A 409 -22.10 -0.32 7.67
C HIS A 409 -22.42 1.13 7.36
N THR A 410 -22.57 1.92 8.41
CA THR A 410 -22.73 3.37 8.30
C THR A 410 -21.41 4.05 8.67
N ASN A 411 -20.91 4.90 7.78
CA ASN A 411 -19.76 5.75 8.06
C ASN A 411 -20.10 7.20 7.74
N TYR A 412 -19.83 8.13 8.66
CA TYR A 412 -20.18 9.56 8.52
C TYR A 412 -21.63 9.81 8.08
N ARG A 413 -22.59 9.03 8.61
CA ARG A 413 -24.02 9.05 8.24
C ARG A 413 -24.34 8.61 6.80
N THR A 414 -23.37 8.06 6.08
CA THR A 414 -23.59 7.42 4.79
C THR A 414 -23.65 5.91 4.98
N GLU A 415 -24.79 5.33 4.62
CA GLU A 415 -24.94 3.88 4.55
C GLU A 415 -24.13 3.31 3.39
N ARG A 416 -23.43 2.21 3.66
CA ARG A 416 -22.65 1.45 2.68
C ARG A 416 -23.19 0.03 2.69
N PRO A 417 -23.60 -0.52 1.54
CA PRO A 417 -24.02 -1.91 1.45
C PRO A 417 -22.83 -2.86 1.70
N ALA A 418 -23.10 -4.14 1.91
CA ALA A 418 -22.04 -5.12 1.99
C ALA A 418 -21.38 -5.26 0.61
N THR A 419 -20.09 -5.58 0.59
CA THR A 419 -19.35 -5.75 -0.67
C THR A 419 -18.40 -6.93 -0.59
N ALA A 420 -18.22 -7.62 -1.71
CA ALA A 420 -17.11 -8.52 -1.93
C ALA A 420 -16.27 -8.02 -3.11
N GLU A 421 -14.95 -8.12 -2.99
CA GLU A 421 -14.00 -7.70 -4.03
C GLU A 421 -12.97 -8.82 -4.22
N LEU A 422 -12.71 -9.18 -5.48
CA LEU A 422 -11.69 -10.14 -5.87
C LEU A 422 -10.72 -9.50 -6.85
N GLN A 423 -9.44 -9.81 -6.68
CA GLN A 423 -8.43 -9.58 -7.71
C GLN A 423 -7.93 -10.92 -8.22
N LEU A 424 -8.03 -11.08 -9.53
CA LEU A 424 -7.70 -12.30 -10.25
C LEU A 424 -6.58 -11.99 -11.24
N ALA A 425 -5.53 -12.79 -11.21
CA ALA A 425 -4.61 -12.87 -12.33
C ALA A 425 -5.18 -13.88 -13.33
N LEU A 426 -5.42 -13.40 -14.55
CA LEU A 426 -5.98 -14.17 -15.65
C LEU A 426 -4.90 -14.47 -16.69
N PRO A 427 -4.96 -15.62 -17.38
CA PRO A 427 -4.08 -15.89 -18.49
C PRO A 427 -4.25 -14.87 -19.63
N PRO A 428 -3.30 -14.82 -20.58
CA PRO A 428 -3.47 -14.11 -21.85
C PRO A 428 -4.78 -14.48 -22.53
N ARG A 429 -5.30 -13.56 -23.34
CA ARG A 429 -6.51 -13.85 -24.12
C ARG A 429 -6.24 -14.94 -25.17
N PRO A 430 -7.28 -15.66 -25.64
CA PRO A 430 -7.10 -16.69 -26.67
C PRO A 430 -6.51 -16.18 -27.99
N ASP A 431 -6.69 -14.90 -28.30
CA ASP A 431 -6.13 -14.22 -29.48
C ASP A 431 -4.71 -13.68 -29.25
N GLU A 432 -4.21 -13.72 -28.01
CA GLU A 432 -2.85 -13.33 -27.66
C GLU A 432 -1.92 -14.56 -27.68
N PRO A 433 -0.63 -14.38 -28.03
CA PRO A 433 0.36 -15.45 -27.90
C PRO A 433 0.37 -16.04 -26.48
N PRO A 434 0.54 -17.36 -26.30
CA PRO A 434 0.62 -17.98 -24.98
C PRO A 434 1.76 -17.43 -24.08
N SER A 435 2.78 -16.82 -24.70
CA SER A 435 3.91 -16.17 -24.03
C SER A 435 3.59 -14.75 -23.53
N SER A 436 2.42 -14.21 -23.86
CA SER A 436 1.99 -12.89 -23.38
C SER A 436 1.87 -12.87 -21.86
N PRO A 437 2.02 -11.70 -21.23
CA PRO A 437 1.92 -11.59 -19.78
C PRO A 437 0.50 -11.90 -19.30
N TRP A 438 0.41 -12.45 -18.09
CA TRP A 438 -0.87 -12.56 -17.39
C TRP A 438 -1.42 -11.17 -17.10
N ARG A 439 -2.74 -11.09 -16.95
CA ARG A 439 -3.47 -9.82 -16.80
C ARG A 439 -4.12 -9.77 -15.43
N LEU A 440 -3.97 -8.65 -14.71
CA LEU A 440 -4.68 -8.43 -13.45
C LEU A 440 -6.09 -7.94 -13.75
N ARG A 441 -7.09 -8.46 -13.02
CA ARG A 441 -8.48 -8.04 -13.13
C ARG A 441 -9.13 -7.91 -11.77
N THR A 442 -9.79 -6.78 -11.52
CA THR A 442 -10.61 -6.59 -10.32
C THR A 442 -12.08 -6.80 -10.65
N VAL A 443 -12.77 -7.59 -9.84
CA VAL A 443 -14.23 -7.74 -9.89
C VAL A 443 -14.82 -7.54 -8.50
N SER A 444 -16.01 -6.98 -8.42
CA SER A 444 -16.70 -6.78 -7.15
C SER A 444 -18.21 -7.00 -7.29
N CYS A 445 -18.86 -7.32 -6.19
CA CYS A 445 -20.32 -7.39 -6.12
C CYS A 445 -20.81 -6.72 -4.83
N THR A 446 -22.05 -6.25 -4.88
CA THR A 446 -22.75 -5.65 -3.74
C THR A 446 -23.68 -6.70 -3.13
N ASP A 447 -23.83 -6.67 -1.82
CA ASP A 447 -24.71 -7.54 -1.02
C ASP A 447 -24.63 -9.04 -1.41
N PRO A 448 -23.43 -9.66 -1.29
CA PRO A 448 -23.27 -11.07 -1.58
C PRO A 448 -24.02 -11.94 -0.56
N ASP A 449 -24.81 -12.89 -1.05
CA ASP A 449 -25.51 -13.90 -0.23
C ASP A 449 -24.54 -14.97 0.29
N THR A 450 -23.40 -15.14 -0.38
CA THR A 450 -22.36 -16.10 0.00
C THR A 450 -20.98 -15.49 -0.21
N PHE A 451 -20.13 -15.64 0.79
CA PHE A 451 -18.70 -15.40 0.69
C PHE A 451 -17.98 -16.49 1.49
N ARG A 452 -17.18 -17.29 0.80
CA ARG A 452 -16.31 -18.32 1.37
C ARG A 452 -14.89 -18.13 0.86
N LEU A 453 -13.93 -18.20 1.77
CA LEU A 453 -12.52 -18.11 1.48
C LEU A 453 -11.74 -19.16 2.29
N HIS A 454 -10.89 -19.91 1.60
CA HIS A 454 -9.88 -20.79 2.15
C HIS A 454 -8.51 -20.48 1.54
N THR A 455 -7.43 -20.68 2.30
CA THR A 455 -6.05 -20.47 1.81
C THR A 455 -5.77 -21.22 0.51
N ASP A 456 -6.37 -22.39 0.30
CA ASP A 456 -6.19 -23.19 -0.91
C ASP A 456 -6.53 -22.43 -2.20
N ALA A 457 -7.40 -21.41 -2.12
CA ALA A 457 -7.70 -20.55 -3.26
C ALA A 457 -6.48 -19.76 -3.78
N PHE A 458 -5.45 -19.59 -2.95
CA PHE A 458 -4.18 -18.96 -3.31
C PHE A 458 -3.10 -19.98 -3.72
N HIS A 459 -3.42 -21.27 -3.92
CA HIS A 459 -2.45 -22.25 -4.42
C HIS A 459 -2.36 -22.23 -5.95
N GLY A 460 -1.65 -21.24 -6.47
CA GLY A 460 -1.37 -21.12 -7.91
C GLY A 460 -2.63 -20.99 -8.79
N PRO A 461 -2.50 -21.27 -10.09
CA PRO A 461 -3.62 -21.31 -11.02
C PRO A 461 -4.60 -22.43 -10.65
N GLY A 462 -5.89 -22.09 -10.57
CA GLY A 462 -6.97 -23.03 -10.30
C GLY A 462 -8.10 -22.90 -11.29
N GLN A 463 -8.94 -23.93 -11.36
CA GLN A 463 -10.15 -23.90 -12.19
C GLN A 463 -11.05 -22.76 -11.73
N LEU A 464 -11.39 -21.86 -12.66
CA LEU A 464 -12.34 -20.78 -12.47
C LEU A 464 -13.65 -21.16 -13.14
N THR A 465 -14.74 -21.13 -12.38
CA THR A 465 -16.08 -21.32 -12.93
C THR A 465 -16.96 -20.14 -12.59
N GLN A 466 -17.72 -19.69 -13.58
CA GLN A 466 -18.74 -18.68 -13.41
C GLN A 466 -20.08 -19.29 -13.82
N THR A 467 -21.05 -19.25 -12.92
CA THR A 467 -22.40 -19.76 -13.16
C THR A 467 -23.40 -18.62 -13.04
N GLY A 468 -24.38 -18.58 -13.94
CA GLY A 468 -25.32 -17.46 -14.05
C GLY A 468 -24.86 -16.40 -15.05
N LYS A 469 -25.59 -15.28 -15.13
CA LYS A 469 -25.25 -14.15 -16.01
C LYS A 469 -24.52 -13.08 -15.19
N PRO A 470 -23.44 -12.45 -15.69
CA PRO A 470 -22.71 -11.42 -14.94
C PRO A 470 -23.55 -10.25 -14.44
N THR A 471 -24.69 -9.96 -15.08
CA THR A 471 -25.62 -8.86 -14.73
C THR A 471 -26.89 -9.32 -14.01
N ALA A 472 -26.90 -10.56 -13.50
CA ALA A 472 -28.00 -11.15 -12.75
C ALA A 472 -27.40 -12.08 -11.67
N ALA A 473 -28.22 -12.94 -11.07
CA ALA A 473 -27.76 -13.93 -10.10
C ALA A 473 -26.57 -14.72 -10.68
N CYS A 474 -25.41 -14.54 -10.05
CA CYS A 474 -24.14 -15.05 -10.53
C CYS A 474 -23.31 -15.53 -9.35
N SER A 475 -22.65 -16.66 -9.53
CA SER A 475 -21.59 -17.09 -8.63
C SER A 475 -20.27 -17.29 -9.35
N LEU A 476 -19.20 -16.98 -8.64
CA LEU A 476 -17.83 -17.22 -9.04
C LEU A 476 -17.23 -18.21 -8.05
N ASP A 477 -16.66 -19.28 -8.58
CA ASP A 477 -16.03 -20.34 -7.81
C ASP A 477 -14.63 -20.60 -8.37
N LEU A 478 -13.66 -20.72 -7.46
CA LEU A 478 -12.26 -21.01 -7.77
C LEU A 478 -11.77 -22.15 -6.89
N HIS A 479 -10.98 -23.05 -7.49
CA HIS A 479 -10.38 -24.20 -6.80
C HIS A 479 -11.44 -25.07 -6.10
N HIS A 480 -12.55 -25.37 -6.81
CA HIS A 480 -13.64 -26.23 -6.33
C HIS A 480 -14.22 -25.81 -4.97
N GLY A 481 -14.51 -24.51 -4.82
CA GLY A 481 -15.12 -23.95 -3.60
C GLY A 481 -14.15 -23.48 -2.54
N ALA A 482 -12.83 -23.52 -2.78
CA ALA A 482 -11.87 -22.87 -1.89
C ALA A 482 -12.07 -21.35 -1.86
N MET A 483 -12.52 -20.75 -2.97
CA MET A 483 -13.08 -19.40 -2.98
C MET A 483 -14.42 -19.43 -3.69
N ARG A 484 -15.47 -18.93 -3.03
CA ARG A 484 -16.81 -18.85 -3.61
C ARG A 484 -17.51 -17.56 -3.21
N VAL A 485 -18.03 -16.85 -4.21
CA VAL A 485 -18.93 -15.70 -4.00
C VAL A 485 -20.18 -15.91 -4.82
N ALA A 486 -21.34 -15.68 -4.22
CA ALA A 486 -22.62 -15.64 -4.92
C ALA A 486 -23.30 -14.30 -4.62
N ALA A 487 -23.78 -13.64 -5.67
CA ALA A 487 -24.47 -12.37 -5.57
C ALA A 487 -25.74 -12.38 -6.45
N PRO A 488 -26.86 -11.84 -5.95
CA PRO A 488 -28.12 -11.79 -6.69
C PRO A 488 -28.09 -10.79 -7.85
N ASP A 489 -27.34 -9.69 -7.69
CA ASP A 489 -27.33 -8.55 -8.63
C ASP A 489 -26.13 -8.55 -9.59
N GLY A 490 -25.34 -9.61 -9.57
CA GLY A 490 -24.19 -9.80 -10.47
C GLY A 490 -22.92 -9.04 -10.05
N TRP A 491 -22.02 -8.84 -11.00
CA TRP A 491 -20.67 -8.31 -10.79
C TRP A 491 -20.47 -6.95 -11.49
N SER A 492 -19.64 -6.10 -10.90
CA SER A 492 -19.28 -4.77 -11.40
C SER A 492 -18.50 -4.78 -12.72
N ALA A 493 -17.96 -5.94 -13.11
CA ALA A 493 -17.17 -6.13 -14.31
C ALA A 493 -17.18 -7.58 -14.78
N SER A 494 -17.01 -7.79 -16.09
CA SER A 494 -16.78 -9.13 -16.66
C SER A 494 -15.39 -9.65 -16.29
N VAL A 495 -15.29 -10.98 -16.18
CA VAL A 495 -14.05 -11.75 -15.89
C VAL A 495 -13.29 -12.13 -17.18
N SER A 496 -13.67 -11.59 -18.34
CA SER A 496 -13.09 -11.91 -19.66
C SER A 496 -11.90 -11.04 -20.09
#